data_AF-A0A1B3X7B0-F1
#
_entry.id   AF-A0A1B3X7B0-F1
#
_cell.length_a   1.000
_cell.length_b   1.000
_cell.length_c   1.000
_cell.angle_alpha   90.00
_cell.angle_beta   90.00
_cell.angle_gamma   90.00
#
_symmetry.space_group_name_H-M   'P 1'
#
loop_
_entity.id
_entity.type
_entity.pdbx_description
1 polymer ?
#
loop_
_entity_poly.entity_id
_entity_poly.type
_entity_poly.pdbx_seq_one_letter_code
_entity_poly.pdbx_strand_id
1 'polypeptide(L)'
;MTVGSAALSPAAEAQLTKRLDAMLGDTGTKVPGLGVVLYRNGQEVYSHFAGSRRFLTQNPAAAEPITRDTRFRIASVSKQFTIFTLMQLVEAGKLSLDADVSDYLGFPLRNPAHPNTPITVRMLASHTSSLRDGKVYSIPPSVSVREFFTPEGRYYENGDHFAPAEEAPGSYFCYANINYGLLGTIIEKVTGERFDLYQKEHILKQLNTKADYVPGNLAKKDFAKLGTIYQKKDENGSWDEHGPWYGKADDYGGKQPKKESIYLQNPYAEDIQGWFSLRGYVPGTNATMLSPQGGLRISYEELTHCLEMLMNGGSYRGQQILSPASIAEMLRPQWQYDPTLKNGSTAGGTLLSYGLGEVQIAGGSTSRVNRTHEIDLVGHNGEAFGLLSGVFFRPGTKDGFVYIMNGEAVAEDDDPRSAGQFSGNYIWEEEIMDALTEALLSEN
;
A
#
# COMPACT_ATOMS: atom_id res chain seq x y z
N MET A 1 -20.79 -11.27 32.21
CA MET A 1 -19.81 -10.19 32.38
C MET A 1 -20.24 -9.06 31.48
N THR A 2 -20.64 -7.91 32.04
CA THR A 2 -20.91 -6.69 31.29
C THR A 2 -19.61 -6.29 30.61
N VAL A 3 -19.54 -6.49 29.29
CA VAL A 3 -18.46 -5.95 28.47
C VAL A 3 -18.51 -4.45 28.68
N GLY A 4 -17.45 -3.88 29.28
CA GLY A 4 -17.34 -2.43 29.43
C GLY A 4 -17.53 -1.76 28.06
N SER A 5 -18.09 -0.55 28.05
CA SER A 5 -18.28 0.24 26.83
C SER A 5 -17.04 0.15 25.93
N ALA A 6 -17.18 -0.24 24.66
CA ALA A 6 -16.06 -0.19 23.73
C ALA A 6 -15.66 1.26 23.41
N ALA A 7 -16.59 2.21 23.56
CA ALA A 7 -16.39 3.61 23.20
C ALA A 7 -15.24 4.26 23.99
N LEU A 8 -14.52 5.17 23.32
CA LEU A 8 -13.56 6.05 23.97
C LEU A 8 -14.27 6.95 25.00
N SER A 9 -13.55 7.35 26.05
CA SER A 9 -14.04 8.42 26.92
C SER A 9 -14.11 9.74 26.13
N PRO A 10 -15.05 10.66 26.45
CA PRO A 10 -15.12 11.96 25.77
C PRO A 10 -13.82 12.77 25.82
N ALA A 11 -13.02 12.59 26.88
CA ALA A 11 -11.72 13.22 27.01
C ALA A 11 -10.68 12.63 26.05
N ALA A 12 -10.63 11.29 25.93
CA ALA A 12 -9.75 10.61 24.98
C ALA A 12 -10.12 10.96 23.52
N GLU A 13 -11.42 10.98 23.21
CA GLU A 13 -11.92 11.40 21.90
C GLU A 13 -11.52 12.85 21.57
N ALA A 14 -11.76 13.80 22.48
CA ALA A 14 -11.40 15.20 22.27
C ALA A 14 -9.88 15.40 22.11
N GLN A 15 -9.08 14.66 22.88
CA GLN A 15 -7.63 14.71 22.77
C GLN A 15 -7.13 14.14 21.44
N LEU A 16 -7.68 13.01 20.99
CA LEU A 16 -7.36 12.41 19.70
C LEU A 16 -7.72 13.36 18.54
N THR A 17 -8.93 13.91 18.54
CA THR A 17 -9.37 14.88 17.52
C THR A 17 -8.44 16.10 17.49
N LYS A 18 -8.10 16.66 18.66
CA LYS A 18 -7.18 17.80 18.74
C LYS A 18 -5.80 17.50 18.15
N ARG A 19 -5.24 16.31 18.41
CA ARG A 19 -3.95 15.90 17.84
C ARG A 19 -4.01 15.78 16.32
N LEU A 20 -5.06 15.16 15.80
CA LEU A 20 -5.26 14.98 14.36
C LEU A 20 -5.51 16.32 13.64
N ASP A 21 -6.37 17.19 14.19
CA ASP A 21 -6.63 18.52 13.65
C ASP A 21 -5.38 19.39 13.61
N ALA A 22 -4.49 19.23 14.60
CA ALA A 22 -3.22 19.95 14.64
C ALA A 22 -2.29 19.57 13.49
N MET A 23 -2.49 18.44 12.79
CA MET A 23 -1.70 18.07 11.61
C MET A 23 -2.14 18.81 10.34
N LEU A 24 -3.33 19.40 10.31
CA LEU A 24 -3.83 20.10 9.14
C LEU A 24 -3.14 21.45 8.97
N GLY A 25 -2.85 21.81 7.74
CA GLY A 25 -2.21 23.07 7.40
C GLY A 25 -1.54 23.01 6.03
N ASP A 26 -0.73 24.01 5.74
CA ASP A 26 -0.16 24.25 4.41
C ASP A 26 1.37 24.37 4.39
N THR A 27 2.01 24.31 5.55
CA THR A 27 3.46 24.52 5.74
C THR A 27 3.99 23.59 6.83
N GLY A 28 5.29 23.32 6.84
CA GLY A 28 5.97 22.44 7.77
C GLY A 28 5.53 20.98 7.64
N THR A 29 5.46 20.27 8.75
CA THR A 29 4.96 18.88 8.79
C THR A 29 3.43 18.81 8.76
N LYS A 30 2.77 19.72 8.05
CA LYS A 30 1.31 19.75 7.91
C LYS A 30 0.85 19.05 6.64
N VAL A 31 -0.41 18.65 6.63
CA VAL A 31 -1.06 17.91 5.54
C VAL A 31 -2.32 18.62 5.05
N PRO A 32 -2.69 18.47 3.76
CA PRO A 32 -3.88 19.13 3.20
C PRO A 32 -5.17 18.50 3.70
N GLY A 33 -5.13 17.21 4.03
CA GLY A 33 -6.24 16.48 4.62
C GLY A 33 -5.81 15.10 5.12
N LEU A 34 -6.57 14.60 6.09
CA LEU A 34 -6.42 13.25 6.61
C LEU A 34 -7.78 12.68 7.03
N GLY A 35 -7.85 11.36 7.09
CA GLY A 35 -8.96 10.65 7.72
C GLY A 35 -8.48 9.42 8.45
N VAL A 36 -9.17 9.05 9.52
CA VAL A 36 -8.87 7.88 10.34
C VAL A 36 -10.15 7.18 10.78
N VAL A 37 -10.08 5.87 10.99
CA VAL A 37 -11.12 5.09 11.67
C VAL A 37 -10.44 4.14 12.66
N LEU A 38 -10.91 4.10 13.91
CA LEU A 38 -10.37 3.29 14.99
C LEU A 38 -11.41 2.25 15.46
N TYR A 39 -10.95 1.02 15.60
CA TYR A 39 -11.70 -0.12 16.09
C TYR A 39 -11.14 -0.59 17.43
N ARG A 40 -12.02 -0.88 18.38
CA ARG A 40 -11.71 -1.54 19.65
C ARG A 40 -12.71 -2.67 19.88
N ASN A 41 -12.22 -3.85 20.22
CA ASN A 41 -13.06 -5.05 20.42
C ASN A 41 -13.99 -5.36 19.23
N GLY A 42 -13.55 -5.06 18.01
CA GLY A 42 -14.29 -5.32 16.77
C GLY A 42 -15.43 -4.34 16.50
N GLN A 43 -15.50 -3.23 17.24
CA GLN A 43 -16.46 -2.16 17.02
C GLN A 43 -15.71 -0.89 16.63
N GLU A 44 -16.26 -0.14 15.67
CA GLU A 44 -15.81 1.22 15.41
C GLU A 44 -16.12 2.09 16.64
N VAL A 45 -15.10 2.77 17.17
CA VAL A 45 -15.20 3.60 18.39
C VAL A 45 -14.84 5.05 18.14
N TYR A 46 -14.23 5.35 17.00
CA TYR A 46 -13.88 6.70 16.61
C TYR A 46 -13.67 6.77 15.09
N SER A 47 -14.06 7.91 14.50
CA SER A 47 -13.68 8.26 13.14
C SER A 47 -13.57 9.77 13.01
N HIS A 48 -12.57 10.22 12.25
CA HIS A 48 -12.36 11.64 12.00
C HIS A 48 -11.91 11.86 10.57
N PHE A 49 -12.47 12.87 9.92
CA PHE A 49 -12.23 13.20 8.51
C PHE A 49 -12.12 14.70 8.40
N ALA A 50 -10.95 15.20 8.02
CA ALA A 50 -10.68 16.63 8.06
C ALA A 50 -9.77 17.08 6.93
N GLY A 51 -9.82 18.39 6.66
CA GLY A 51 -9.12 18.98 5.53
C GLY A 51 -9.76 18.67 4.17
N SER A 52 -8.95 18.74 3.13
CA SER A 52 -9.42 18.83 1.74
C SER A 52 -9.02 17.61 0.93
N ARG A 53 -10.00 16.92 0.33
CA ARG A 53 -9.72 15.86 -0.65
C ARG A 53 -9.29 16.41 -2.00
N ARG A 54 -9.73 17.64 -2.32
CA ARG A 54 -9.45 18.31 -3.60
C ARG A 54 -9.58 19.82 -3.48
N PHE A 55 -8.55 20.56 -3.85
CA PHE A 55 -8.59 22.00 -4.10
C PHE A 55 -9.11 22.28 -5.51
N LEU A 56 -10.02 23.25 -5.66
CA LEU A 56 -10.61 23.56 -6.97
C LEU A 56 -9.74 24.58 -7.72
N THR A 57 -9.23 24.21 -8.89
CA THR A 57 -8.37 25.06 -9.73
C THR A 57 -9.01 26.39 -10.15
N GLN A 58 -10.34 26.46 -10.22
CA GLN A 58 -11.09 27.67 -10.58
C GLN A 58 -11.40 28.59 -9.39
N ASN A 59 -11.26 28.08 -8.16
CA ASN A 59 -11.41 28.84 -6.93
C ASN A 59 -10.57 28.17 -5.84
N PRO A 60 -9.31 28.60 -5.64
CA PRO A 60 -8.41 28.00 -4.64
C PRO A 60 -8.94 28.07 -3.20
N ALA A 61 -9.87 28.98 -2.90
CA ALA A 61 -10.54 29.06 -1.60
C ALA A 61 -11.70 28.05 -1.45
N ALA A 62 -12.13 27.41 -2.54
CA ALA A 62 -13.09 26.32 -2.51
C ALA A 62 -12.35 24.97 -2.59
N ALA A 63 -12.55 24.16 -1.56
CA ALA A 63 -12.06 22.81 -1.50
C ALA A 63 -13.21 21.85 -1.19
N GLU A 64 -13.11 20.63 -1.69
CA GLU A 64 -14.02 19.57 -1.31
C GLU A 64 -13.46 18.88 -0.07
N PRO A 65 -14.27 18.67 0.98
CA PRO A 65 -13.79 18.09 2.22
C PRO A 65 -13.46 16.61 2.06
N ILE A 66 -12.54 16.11 2.89
CA ILE A 66 -12.43 14.68 3.13
C ILE A 66 -13.69 14.20 3.86
N THR A 67 -14.18 13.03 3.45
CA THR A 67 -15.33 12.34 4.04
C THR A 67 -15.00 10.86 4.12
N ARG A 68 -15.80 10.12 4.88
CA ARG A 68 -15.73 8.65 4.96
C ARG A 68 -15.76 7.94 3.60
N ASP A 69 -16.48 8.50 2.64
CA ASP A 69 -16.58 7.93 1.29
C ASP A 69 -15.52 8.47 0.30
N THR A 70 -14.67 9.40 0.74
CA THR A 70 -13.58 9.90 -0.09
C THR A 70 -12.66 8.74 -0.45
N ARG A 71 -12.28 8.66 -1.71
CA ARG A 71 -11.42 7.61 -2.25
C ARG A 71 -10.03 8.16 -2.54
N PHE A 72 -9.02 7.37 -2.24
CA PHE A 72 -7.65 7.66 -2.64
C PHE A 72 -7.00 6.40 -3.22
N ARG A 73 -5.99 6.58 -4.06
CA ARG A 73 -5.01 5.53 -4.34
C ARG A 73 -4.24 5.27 -3.05
N ILE A 74 -4.31 4.06 -2.51
CA ILE A 74 -3.77 3.71 -1.17
C ILE A 74 -2.34 3.15 -1.20
N ALA A 75 -1.60 3.41 -2.29
CA ALA A 75 -0.22 3.01 -2.44
C ALA A 75 0.02 1.55 -1.96
N SER A 76 1.09 1.30 -1.20
CA SER A 76 1.52 -0.04 -0.81
C SER A 76 0.54 -0.87 0.02
N VAL A 77 -0.52 -0.29 0.60
CA VAL A 77 -1.64 -1.08 1.18
C VAL A 77 -2.30 -1.97 0.12
N SER A 78 -2.22 -1.59 -1.17
CA SER A 78 -2.70 -2.41 -2.30
C SER A 78 -2.09 -3.82 -2.34
N LYS A 79 -0.91 -4.01 -1.77
CA LYS A 79 -0.20 -5.30 -1.72
C LYS A 79 -1.00 -6.35 -0.96
N GLN A 80 -1.69 -5.98 0.12
CA GLN A 80 -2.54 -6.90 0.88
C GLN A 80 -3.63 -7.51 -0.01
N PHE A 81 -4.30 -6.69 -0.82
CA PHE A 81 -5.32 -7.16 -1.76
C PHE A 81 -4.77 -8.11 -2.83
N THR A 82 -3.54 -7.85 -3.31
CA THR A 82 -2.84 -8.76 -4.22
C THR A 82 -2.58 -10.11 -3.55
N ILE A 83 -2.13 -10.11 -2.29
CA ILE A 83 -1.94 -11.34 -1.52
C ILE A 83 -3.27 -12.04 -1.23
N PHE A 84 -4.37 -11.34 -0.95
CA PHE A 84 -5.66 -12.00 -0.79
C PHE A 84 -6.06 -12.78 -2.05
N THR A 85 -5.85 -12.19 -3.22
CA THR A 85 -6.10 -12.84 -4.51
C THR A 85 -5.21 -14.06 -4.70
N LEU A 86 -3.92 -13.92 -4.37
CA LEU A 86 -2.94 -15.00 -4.43
C LEU A 86 -3.34 -16.16 -3.51
N MET A 87 -3.72 -15.87 -2.27
CA MET A 87 -4.09 -16.89 -1.28
C MET A 87 -5.39 -17.61 -1.65
N GLN A 88 -6.38 -16.95 -2.25
CA GLN A 88 -7.54 -17.65 -2.81
C GLN A 88 -7.16 -18.64 -3.92
N LEU A 89 -6.16 -18.31 -4.75
CA LEU A 89 -5.65 -19.24 -5.77
C LEU A 89 -4.86 -20.39 -5.15
N VAL A 90 -4.13 -20.15 -4.06
CA VAL A 90 -3.46 -21.20 -3.27
C VAL A 90 -4.48 -22.15 -2.65
N GLU A 91 -5.53 -21.63 -2.02
CA GLU A 91 -6.63 -22.42 -1.45
C GLU A 91 -7.34 -23.26 -2.51
N ALA A 92 -7.51 -22.71 -3.71
CA ALA A 92 -8.08 -23.43 -4.84
C ALA A 92 -7.12 -24.44 -5.50
N GLY A 93 -5.89 -24.57 -5.00
CA GLY A 93 -4.85 -25.47 -5.55
C GLY A 93 -4.36 -25.07 -6.95
N LYS A 94 -4.65 -23.84 -7.40
CA LYS A 94 -4.24 -23.32 -8.71
C LYS A 94 -2.82 -22.78 -8.72
N LEU A 95 -2.30 -22.43 -7.54
CA LEU A 95 -0.97 -21.90 -7.35
C LEU A 95 -0.34 -22.48 -6.07
N SER A 96 0.98 -22.62 -6.04
CA SER A 96 1.73 -22.95 -4.82
C SER A 96 2.66 -21.80 -4.44
N LEU A 97 2.70 -21.45 -3.16
CA LEU A 97 3.63 -20.44 -2.64
C LEU A 97 5.10 -20.85 -2.86
N ASP A 98 5.38 -22.15 -2.81
CA ASP A 98 6.75 -22.66 -2.88
C ASP A 98 7.15 -23.13 -4.29
N ALA A 99 6.28 -22.94 -5.28
CA ALA A 99 6.60 -23.20 -6.69
C ALA A 99 7.53 -22.13 -7.27
N ASP A 100 8.34 -22.54 -8.23
CA ASP A 100 9.19 -21.66 -9.03
C ASP A 100 8.34 -20.75 -9.91
N VAL A 101 8.61 -19.44 -9.84
CA VAL A 101 7.88 -18.44 -10.61
C VAL A 101 8.06 -18.59 -12.12
N SER A 102 9.16 -19.22 -12.55
CA SER A 102 9.45 -19.47 -13.97
C SER A 102 8.40 -20.34 -14.65
N ASP A 103 7.85 -21.31 -13.91
CA ASP A 103 6.81 -22.22 -14.41
C ASP A 103 5.52 -21.47 -14.76
N TYR A 104 5.16 -20.46 -13.96
CA TYR A 104 3.99 -19.63 -14.20
C TYR A 104 4.25 -18.55 -15.26
N LEU A 105 5.40 -17.88 -15.20
CA LEU A 105 5.74 -16.79 -16.10
C LEU A 105 6.01 -17.26 -17.55
N GLY A 106 6.44 -18.51 -17.72
CA GLY A 106 6.75 -19.10 -19.02
C GLY A 106 8.11 -18.67 -19.60
N PHE A 107 9.01 -18.17 -18.74
CA PHE A 107 10.42 -17.94 -19.07
C PHE A 107 11.28 -18.14 -17.81
N PRO A 108 12.57 -18.52 -17.96
CA PRO A 108 13.46 -18.68 -16.81
C PRO A 108 13.69 -17.33 -16.13
N LEU A 109 13.31 -17.23 -14.85
CA LEU A 109 13.64 -16.09 -14.01
C LEU A 109 14.58 -16.56 -12.89
N ARG A 110 15.84 -16.15 -13.00
CA ARG A 110 16.93 -16.49 -12.07
C ARG A 110 17.78 -15.26 -11.85
N ASN A 111 18.23 -15.06 -10.61
CA ASN A 111 19.34 -14.16 -10.38
C ASN A 111 20.59 -14.73 -11.08
N PRO A 112 21.26 -13.97 -11.97
CA PRO A 112 22.45 -14.46 -12.69
C PRO A 112 23.60 -14.91 -11.77
N ALA A 113 23.71 -14.37 -10.55
CA ALA A 113 24.68 -14.81 -9.56
C ALA A 113 24.30 -16.15 -8.88
N HIS A 114 23.03 -16.55 -8.99
CA HIS A 114 22.48 -17.79 -8.40
C HIS A 114 21.64 -18.57 -9.44
N PRO A 115 22.22 -19.00 -10.57
CA PRO A 115 21.47 -19.53 -11.70
C PRO A 115 20.72 -20.84 -11.39
N ASN A 116 21.16 -21.57 -10.36
CA ASN A 116 20.58 -22.85 -9.94
C ASN A 116 19.59 -22.72 -8.78
N THR A 117 19.37 -21.51 -8.25
CA THR A 117 18.45 -21.27 -7.13
C THR A 117 17.14 -20.71 -7.68
N PRO A 118 16.01 -21.45 -7.56
CA PRO A 118 14.71 -20.94 -7.97
C PRO A 118 14.27 -19.74 -7.14
N ILE A 119 13.55 -18.82 -7.77
CA ILE A 119 12.79 -17.77 -7.08
C ILE A 119 11.36 -18.29 -6.94
N THR A 120 10.82 -18.30 -5.71
CA THR A 120 9.47 -18.82 -5.45
C THR A 120 8.43 -17.70 -5.35
N VAL A 121 7.15 -18.05 -5.48
CA VAL A 121 6.04 -17.10 -5.28
C VAL A 121 6.09 -16.49 -3.87
N ARG A 122 6.40 -17.31 -2.85
CA ARG A 122 6.60 -16.89 -1.45
C ARG A 122 7.66 -15.80 -1.36
N MET A 123 8.81 -16.00 -2.01
CA MET A 123 9.90 -15.02 -1.99
C MET A 123 9.51 -13.70 -2.66
N LEU A 124 8.68 -13.71 -3.72
CA LEU A 124 8.11 -12.47 -4.27
C LEU A 124 7.20 -11.79 -3.25
N ALA A 125 6.28 -12.54 -2.62
CA ALA A 125 5.32 -12.01 -1.66
C ALA A 125 5.95 -11.49 -0.37
N SER A 126 7.11 -12.03 0.04
CA SER A 126 7.85 -11.64 1.24
C SER A 126 9.10 -10.79 0.96
N HIS A 127 9.32 -10.35 -0.28
CA HIS A 127 10.47 -9.52 -0.68
C HIS A 127 11.86 -10.14 -0.41
N THR A 128 11.95 -11.47 -0.48
CA THR A 128 13.22 -12.21 -0.35
C THR A 128 13.66 -12.84 -1.69
N SER A 129 13.12 -12.35 -2.80
CA SER A 129 13.30 -12.91 -4.14
C SER A 129 14.68 -12.70 -4.77
N SER A 130 15.53 -11.86 -4.16
CA SER A 130 16.74 -11.30 -4.78
C SER A 130 16.49 -10.42 -6.02
N LEU A 131 15.25 -9.97 -6.26
CA LEU A 131 14.92 -8.97 -7.27
C LEU A 131 14.97 -7.56 -6.66
N ARG A 132 15.25 -6.55 -7.50
CA ARG A 132 15.39 -5.15 -7.12
C ARG A 132 14.52 -4.28 -8.03
N ASP A 133 14.00 -3.19 -7.46
CA ASP A 133 13.47 -2.11 -8.28
C ASP A 133 14.66 -1.40 -8.94
N GLY A 134 14.60 -1.24 -10.26
CA GLY A 134 15.53 -0.39 -10.99
C GLY A 134 15.03 1.05 -11.05
N LYS A 135 15.45 1.82 -12.05
CA LYS A 135 14.87 3.12 -12.41
C LYS A 135 13.36 2.99 -12.64
N VAL A 136 12.91 1.85 -13.18
CA VAL A 136 11.49 1.54 -13.37
C VAL A 136 11.11 0.18 -12.79
N TYR A 137 9.87 0.07 -12.32
CA TYR A 137 9.27 -1.21 -11.92
C TYR A 137 7.92 -1.45 -12.59
N SER A 138 7.46 -0.50 -13.42
CA SER A 138 6.26 -0.63 -14.25
C SER A 138 6.53 -0.19 -15.68
N ILE A 139 6.10 -0.99 -16.66
CA ILE A 139 6.36 -0.77 -18.09
C ILE A 139 5.06 -0.80 -18.91
N PRO A 140 5.05 -0.23 -20.14
CA PRO A 140 3.86 -0.17 -20.99
C PRO A 140 3.14 -1.52 -21.15
N PRO A 141 1.80 -1.55 -21.23
CA PRO A 141 1.03 -2.80 -21.19
C PRO A 141 1.25 -3.69 -22.42
N SER A 142 1.83 -3.16 -23.49
CA SER A 142 2.20 -3.89 -24.70
C SER A 142 3.55 -4.62 -24.58
N VAL A 143 4.31 -4.37 -23.51
CA VAL A 143 5.64 -4.93 -23.27
C VAL A 143 5.53 -5.99 -22.19
N SER A 144 6.19 -7.14 -22.38
CA SER A 144 6.20 -8.23 -21.39
C SER A 144 7.16 -7.94 -20.24
N VAL A 145 6.83 -8.41 -19.03
CA VAL A 145 7.74 -8.36 -17.86
C VAL A 145 9.09 -9.04 -18.08
N ARG A 146 9.20 -9.92 -19.08
CA ARG A 146 10.47 -10.53 -19.47
C ARG A 146 11.55 -9.48 -19.80
N GLU A 147 11.14 -8.31 -20.30
CA GLU A 147 12.04 -7.24 -20.70
C GLU A 147 12.83 -6.60 -19.56
N PHE A 148 12.40 -6.79 -18.30
CA PHE A 148 13.20 -6.42 -17.13
C PHE A 148 14.38 -7.37 -16.88
N PHE A 149 14.29 -8.61 -17.38
CA PHE A 149 15.13 -9.71 -16.90
C PHE A 149 15.96 -10.39 -17.99
N THR A 150 15.99 -9.81 -19.19
CA THR A 150 16.80 -10.31 -20.32
C THR A 150 17.75 -9.24 -20.83
N PRO A 151 19.04 -9.54 -21.09
CA PRO A 151 20.03 -8.56 -21.57
C PRO A 151 19.63 -7.77 -22.82
N GLU A 152 18.82 -8.37 -23.71
CA GLU A 152 18.32 -7.72 -24.93
C GLU A 152 17.09 -6.83 -24.68
N GLY A 153 16.53 -6.87 -23.47
CA GLY A 153 15.34 -6.14 -23.07
C GLY A 153 15.62 -4.65 -22.91
N ARG A 154 14.69 -3.81 -23.38
CA ARG A 154 14.78 -2.35 -23.28
C ARG A 154 14.83 -1.87 -21.83
N TYR A 155 14.22 -2.64 -20.92
CA TYR A 155 14.09 -2.31 -19.51
C TYR A 155 14.99 -3.19 -18.63
N TYR A 156 16.04 -3.80 -19.19
CA TYR A 156 16.95 -4.66 -18.43
C TYR A 156 17.83 -3.89 -17.45
N GLU A 157 18.12 -2.63 -17.75
CA GLU A 157 18.93 -1.73 -16.92
C GLU A 157 20.27 -2.36 -16.51
N ASN A 158 20.95 -3.02 -17.45
CA ASN A 158 22.21 -3.72 -17.23
C ASN A 158 22.19 -4.77 -16.08
N GLY A 159 21.00 -5.25 -15.69
CA GLY A 159 20.82 -6.22 -14.63
C GLY A 159 20.56 -5.59 -13.25
N ASP A 160 20.31 -4.28 -13.17
CA ASP A 160 20.01 -3.56 -11.92
C ASP A 160 18.76 -4.11 -11.20
N HIS A 161 17.94 -4.91 -11.88
CA HIS A 161 16.81 -5.65 -11.30
C HIS A 161 17.18 -6.88 -10.48
N PHE A 162 18.47 -7.23 -10.37
CA PHE A 162 18.96 -8.35 -9.59
C PHE A 162 19.85 -7.90 -8.43
N ALA A 163 19.70 -8.57 -7.30
CA ALA A 163 20.57 -8.39 -6.14
C ALA A 163 22.00 -8.87 -6.44
N PRO A 164 23.01 -8.34 -5.74
CA PRO A 164 24.39 -8.84 -5.81
C PRO A 164 24.51 -10.28 -5.26
N ALA A 165 25.68 -10.90 -5.49
CA ALA A 165 25.91 -12.33 -5.24
C ALA A 165 25.87 -12.73 -3.75
N GLU A 166 26.00 -11.77 -2.84
CA GLU A 166 25.92 -11.97 -1.40
C GLU A 166 24.46 -12.08 -0.91
N GLU A 167 23.50 -11.72 -1.75
CA GLU A 167 22.08 -11.57 -1.42
C GLU A 167 21.22 -12.58 -2.20
N ALA A 168 21.47 -13.87 -1.97
CA ALA A 168 20.81 -14.98 -2.64
C ALA A 168 19.27 -15.01 -2.44
N PRO A 169 18.51 -15.64 -3.37
CA PRO A 169 17.09 -15.88 -3.17
C PRO A 169 16.82 -16.58 -1.83
N GLY A 170 15.92 -16.00 -1.03
CA GLY A 170 15.54 -16.48 0.30
C GLY A 170 16.43 -16.02 1.45
N SER A 171 17.63 -15.46 1.21
CA SER A 171 18.58 -15.12 2.28
C SER A 171 18.60 -13.63 2.67
N TYR A 172 18.09 -12.75 1.82
CA TYR A 172 18.13 -11.30 2.04
C TYR A 172 16.81 -10.63 1.69
N PHE A 173 16.32 -9.76 2.59
CA PHE A 173 15.12 -8.95 2.35
C PHE A 173 15.44 -7.62 1.69
N CYS A 174 14.74 -7.30 0.62
CA CYS A 174 14.75 -5.96 0.05
C CYS A 174 13.40 -5.68 -0.57
N TYR A 175 12.72 -4.66 -0.05
CA TYR A 175 11.42 -4.24 -0.55
C TYR A 175 11.52 -3.86 -2.03
N ALA A 176 10.79 -4.58 -2.89
CA ALA A 176 10.80 -4.34 -4.33
C ALA A 176 9.38 -4.42 -4.90
N ASN A 177 8.92 -3.34 -5.51
CA ASN A 177 7.61 -3.22 -6.13
C ASN A 177 7.46 -4.15 -7.34
N ILE A 178 8.54 -4.40 -8.07
CA ILE A 178 8.54 -5.31 -9.22
C ILE A 178 8.08 -6.73 -8.85
N ASN A 179 8.32 -7.18 -7.60
CA ASN A 179 7.83 -8.46 -7.09
C ASN A 179 6.31 -8.57 -7.22
N TYR A 180 5.59 -7.50 -6.88
CA TYR A 180 4.13 -7.47 -6.91
C TYR A 180 3.58 -7.29 -8.34
N GLY A 181 4.31 -6.61 -9.22
CA GLY A 181 4.03 -6.62 -10.65
C GLY A 181 4.11 -8.03 -11.25
N LEU A 182 5.09 -8.83 -10.81
CA LEU A 182 5.21 -10.24 -11.17
C LEU A 182 4.11 -11.10 -10.55
N LEU A 183 3.75 -10.91 -9.28
CA LEU A 183 2.62 -11.61 -8.66
C LEU A 183 1.31 -11.35 -9.41
N GLY A 184 1.04 -10.10 -9.79
CA GLY A 184 -0.10 -9.76 -10.65
C GLY A 184 -0.05 -10.51 -11.98
N THR A 185 1.12 -10.58 -12.62
CA THR A 185 1.31 -11.27 -13.91
C THR A 185 1.10 -12.79 -13.77
N ILE A 186 1.54 -13.38 -12.65
CA ILE A 186 1.32 -14.80 -12.32
C ILE A 186 -0.17 -15.08 -12.09
N ILE A 187 -0.87 -14.19 -11.37
CA ILE A 187 -2.33 -14.28 -11.19
C ILE A 187 -3.00 -14.34 -12.57
N GLU A 188 -2.66 -13.44 -13.49
CA GLU A 188 -3.23 -13.43 -14.84
C GLU A 188 -2.88 -14.69 -15.66
N LYS A 189 -1.67 -15.23 -15.51
CA LYS A 189 -1.26 -16.49 -16.16
C LYS A 189 -2.11 -17.67 -15.70
N VAL A 190 -2.36 -17.74 -14.40
CA VAL A 190 -3.10 -18.85 -13.78
C VAL A 190 -4.60 -18.76 -14.04
N THR A 191 -5.15 -17.54 -14.14
CA THR A 191 -6.59 -17.31 -14.29
C THR A 191 -7.01 -17.14 -15.76
N GLY A 192 -6.11 -16.65 -16.62
CA GLY A 192 -6.44 -16.21 -17.98
C GLY A 192 -7.17 -14.87 -18.03
N GLU A 193 -7.31 -14.17 -16.90
CA GLU A 193 -8.04 -12.90 -16.77
C GLU A 193 -7.11 -11.77 -16.36
N ARG A 194 -7.44 -10.54 -16.75
CA ARG A 194 -6.67 -9.34 -16.37
C ARG A 194 -6.75 -9.13 -14.86
N PHE A 195 -5.62 -8.76 -14.23
CA PHE A 195 -5.46 -8.74 -12.77
C PHE A 195 -6.53 -7.90 -12.07
N ASP A 196 -6.75 -6.67 -12.54
CA ASP A 196 -7.75 -5.74 -11.97
C ASP A 196 -9.18 -6.30 -12.07
N LEU A 197 -9.49 -7.03 -13.13
CA LEU A 197 -10.82 -7.62 -13.34
C LEU A 197 -11.02 -8.85 -12.47
N TYR A 198 -10.04 -9.75 -12.43
CA TYR A 198 -10.12 -10.96 -11.61
C TYR A 198 -10.24 -10.60 -10.13
N GLN A 199 -9.38 -9.73 -9.62
CA GLN A 199 -9.44 -9.29 -8.23
C GLN A 199 -10.73 -8.53 -7.92
N LYS A 200 -11.26 -7.75 -8.87
CA LYS A 200 -12.55 -7.09 -8.70
C LYS A 200 -13.68 -8.10 -8.48
N GLU A 201 -13.70 -9.19 -9.25
CA GLU A 201 -14.72 -10.23 -9.12
C GLU A 201 -14.56 -11.04 -7.83
N HIS A 202 -13.33 -11.43 -7.50
CA HIS A 202 -13.06 -12.46 -6.50
C HIS A 202 -12.72 -11.92 -5.11
N ILE A 203 -12.26 -10.67 -5.00
CA ILE A 203 -11.92 -10.03 -3.71
C ILE A 203 -12.78 -8.80 -3.46
N LEU A 204 -12.71 -7.80 -4.35
CA LEU A 204 -13.28 -6.48 -4.08
C LEU A 204 -14.80 -6.52 -3.92
N LYS A 205 -15.49 -7.32 -4.75
CA LYS A 205 -16.93 -7.57 -4.62
C LYS A 205 -17.28 -8.33 -3.33
N GLN A 206 -16.49 -9.34 -2.95
CA GLN A 206 -16.75 -10.13 -1.74
C GLN A 206 -16.55 -9.30 -0.46
N LEU A 207 -15.65 -8.31 -0.50
CA LEU A 207 -15.47 -7.30 0.54
C LEU A 207 -16.47 -6.13 0.43
N ASN A 208 -17.50 -6.22 -0.42
CA ASN A 208 -18.49 -5.16 -0.66
C ASN A 208 -17.89 -3.78 -0.99
N THR A 209 -16.75 -3.76 -1.69
CA THR A 209 -16.07 -2.52 -2.10
C THR A 209 -16.40 -2.16 -3.54
N LYS A 210 -16.30 -0.88 -3.89
CA LYS A 210 -16.36 -0.40 -5.28
C LYS A 210 -14.98 0.11 -5.73
N ALA A 211 -13.94 -0.38 -5.08
CA ALA A 211 -12.57 -0.03 -5.37
C ALA A 211 -12.17 -0.48 -6.78
N ASP A 212 -11.18 0.20 -7.36
CA ASP A 212 -10.70 -0.13 -8.70
C ASP A 212 -9.26 0.36 -8.90
N TYR A 213 -8.49 -0.34 -9.73
CA TYR A 213 -7.14 0.06 -10.13
C TYR A 213 -7.17 1.05 -11.30
N VAL A 214 -8.28 1.09 -12.05
CA VAL A 214 -8.46 1.92 -13.25
C VAL A 214 -9.55 2.96 -12.99
N PRO A 215 -9.22 4.25 -12.80
CA PRO A 215 -10.18 5.30 -12.47
C PRO A 215 -11.34 5.44 -13.47
N GLY A 216 -11.07 5.18 -14.75
CA GLY A 216 -12.10 5.18 -15.80
C GLY A 216 -13.19 4.12 -15.61
N ASN A 217 -12.91 3.06 -14.84
CA ASN A 217 -13.84 1.95 -14.60
C ASN A 217 -14.77 2.19 -13.40
N LEU A 218 -14.47 3.18 -12.54
CA LEU A 218 -15.35 3.57 -11.45
C LEU A 218 -16.70 4.07 -11.98
N ALA A 219 -17.78 3.86 -11.24
CA ALA A 219 -19.04 4.53 -11.54
C ALA A 219 -18.88 6.05 -11.35
N LYS A 220 -19.61 6.86 -12.12
CA LYS A 220 -19.48 8.34 -12.07
C LYS A 220 -19.57 8.92 -10.67
N LYS A 221 -20.50 8.40 -9.84
CA LYS A 221 -20.70 8.82 -8.45
C LYS A 221 -19.54 8.47 -7.53
N ASP A 222 -18.82 7.40 -7.83
CA ASP A 222 -17.67 6.93 -7.05
C ASP A 222 -16.41 7.65 -7.50
N PHE A 223 -16.23 7.86 -8.82
CA PHE A 223 -15.17 8.72 -9.35
C PHE A 223 -15.27 10.17 -8.84
N ALA A 224 -16.48 10.72 -8.73
CA ALA A 224 -16.69 12.05 -8.18
C ALA A 224 -16.16 12.22 -6.73
N LYS A 225 -15.97 11.10 -6.00
CA LYS A 225 -15.43 11.06 -4.63
C LYS A 225 -13.92 10.80 -4.58
N LEU A 226 -13.27 10.61 -5.72
CA LEU A 226 -11.81 10.48 -5.79
C LEU A 226 -11.15 11.79 -5.33
N GLY A 227 -10.24 11.69 -4.38
CA GLY A 227 -9.38 12.76 -3.95
C GLY A 227 -8.08 12.79 -4.73
N THR A 228 -7.42 13.94 -4.68
CA THR A 228 -6.13 14.20 -5.31
C THR A 228 -5.02 14.04 -4.28
N ILE A 229 -3.87 13.50 -4.72
CA ILE A 229 -2.64 13.45 -3.92
C ILE A 229 -1.80 14.69 -4.24
N TYR A 230 -1.39 15.41 -3.20
CA TYR A 230 -0.78 16.73 -3.31
C TYR A 230 0.66 16.76 -2.83
N GLN A 231 1.44 17.63 -3.47
CA GLN A 231 2.76 18.07 -3.02
C GLN A 231 2.82 19.60 -3.13
N LYS A 232 3.85 20.22 -2.55
CA LYS A 232 4.05 21.66 -2.64
C LYS A 232 5.08 22.00 -3.70
N LYS A 233 4.75 22.97 -4.57
CA LYS A 233 5.63 23.38 -5.68
C LYS A 233 5.59 24.88 -5.91
N ASP A 234 6.70 25.43 -6.38
CA ASP A 234 6.77 26.79 -6.92
C ASP A 234 6.22 26.87 -8.36
N GLU A 235 6.24 28.06 -8.93
CA GLU A 235 5.80 28.31 -10.32
C GLU A 235 6.65 27.59 -11.38
N ASN A 236 7.88 27.20 -11.02
CA ASN A 236 8.81 26.48 -11.89
C ASN A 236 8.68 24.96 -11.75
N GLY A 237 7.82 24.47 -10.84
CA GLY A 237 7.60 23.06 -10.57
C GLY A 237 8.62 22.41 -9.62
N SER A 238 9.48 23.20 -8.99
CA SER A 238 10.42 22.79 -7.93
C SER A 238 9.69 22.72 -6.59
N TRP A 239 10.19 21.92 -5.64
CA TRP A 239 9.60 21.87 -4.31
C TRP A 239 9.71 23.24 -3.61
N ASP A 240 8.61 23.73 -3.06
CA ASP A 240 8.58 24.95 -2.24
C ASP A 240 7.45 24.84 -1.21
N GLU A 241 7.81 24.67 0.06
CA GLU A 241 6.89 24.60 1.21
C GLU A 241 5.94 25.81 1.30
N HIS A 242 6.29 26.96 0.74
CA HIS A 242 5.44 28.15 0.72
C HIS A 242 4.64 28.31 -0.58
N GLY A 243 4.87 27.46 -1.58
CA GLY A 243 4.14 27.42 -2.84
C GLY A 243 2.70 26.88 -2.73
N PRO A 244 1.88 26.89 -3.79
CA PRO A 244 0.57 26.27 -3.77
C PRO A 244 0.63 24.73 -3.67
N TRP A 245 -0.49 24.13 -3.26
CA TRP A 245 -0.71 22.70 -3.42
C TRP A 245 -0.83 22.34 -4.91
N TYR A 246 0.01 21.41 -5.35
CA TYR A 246 0.06 20.88 -6.70
C TYR A 246 -0.41 19.42 -6.71
N GLY A 247 -1.40 19.09 -7.55
CA GLY A 247 -1.90 17.72 -7.69
C GLY A 247 -0.90 16.81 -8.40
N LYS A 248 -0.15 16.01 -7.64
CA LYS A 248 0.88 15.11 -8.16
C LYS A 248 0.30 13.83 -8.77
N ALA A 249 -0.75 13.27 -8.16
CA ALA A 249 -1.38 12.05 -8.63
C ALA A 249 -2.91 12.10 -8.47
N ASP A 250 -3.60 11.43 -9.38
CA ASP A 250 -5.06 11.35 -9.47
C ASP A 250 -5.79 12.72 -9.57
N ASP A 251 -5.08 13.80 -9.94
CA ASP A 251 -5.69 15.08 -10.28
C ASP A 251 -6.23 15.09 -11.72
N TYR A 252 -7.49 14.69 -11.88
CA TYR A 252 -8.15 14.66 -13.18
C TYR A 252 -8.94 15.93 -13.51
N GLY A 253 -8.85 16.98 -12.68
CA GLY A 253 -9.65 18.20 -12.87
C GLY A 253 -11.16 17.95 -12.94
N GLY A 254 -11.65 16.89 -12.27
CA GLY A 254 -13.05 16.46 -12.30
C GLY A 254 -13.49 15.72 -13.57
N LYS A 255 -12.59 15.49 -14.54
CA LYS A 255 -12.90 14.77 -15.78
C LYS A 255 -12.49 13.31 -15.68
N GLN A 256 -13.48 12.42 -15.57
CA GLN A 256 -13.20 10.98 -15.52
C GLN A 256 -12.42 10.52 -16.75
N PRO A 257 -11.28 9.81 -16.58
CA PRO A 257 -10.57 9.19 -17.68
C PRO A 257 -11.45 8.21 -18.46
N LYS A 258 -11.03 7.90 -19.70
CA LYS A 258 -11.71 6.89 -20.50
C LYS A 258 -11.65 5.53 -19.80
N LYS A 259 -12.73 4.75 -19.94
CA LYS A 259 -12.75 3.33 -19.53
C LYS A 259 -11.59 2.58 -20.18
N GLU A 260 -11.07 1.59 -19.45
CA GLU A 260 -9.97 0.73 -19.92
C GLU A 260 -8.75 1.53 -20.43
N SER A 261 -8.48 2.65 -19.78
CA SER A 261 -7.30 3.48 -20.04
C SER A 261 -6.61 3.75 -18.72
N ILE A 262 -5.30 3.58 -18.70
CA ILE A 262 -4.49 3.73 -17.49
C ILE A 262 -3.32 4.66 -17.76
N TYR A 263 -2.98 5.47 -16.77
CA TYR A 263 -1.80 6.32 -16.82
C TYR A 263 -0.64 5.58 -16.17
N LEU A 264 0.39 5.25 -16.94
CA LEU A 264 1.65 4.72 -16.40
C LEU A 264 2.32 5.83 -15.61
N GLN A 265 2.51 5.59 -14.32
CA GLN A 265 3.21 6.51 -13.44
C GLN A 265 4.37 5.75 -12.80
N ASN A 266 5.60 6.22 -13.01
CA ASN A 266 6.78 5.76 -12.32
C ASN A 266 7.39 6.97 -11.60
N PRO A 267 7.61 6.91 -10.28
CA PRO A 267 8.08 8.06 -9.51
C PRO A 267 9.44 8.59 -10.00
N TYR A 268 10.30 7.72 -10.52
CA TYR A 268 11.69 8.05 -10.88
C TYR A 268 11.98 8.09 -12.40
N ALA A 269 10.94 7.96 -13.24
CA ALA A 269 11.11 7.86 -14.69
C ALA A 269 9.98 8.58 -15.45
N GLU A 270 10.05 9.91 -15.48
CA GLU A 270 9.02 10.72 -16.14
C GLU A 270 8.94 10.48 -17.66
N ASP A 271 10.04 10.06 -18.27
CA ASP A 271 10.19 9.85 -19.72
C ASP A 271 9.35 8.72 -20.30
N ILE A 272 8.89 7.78 -19.46
CA ILE A 272 8.06 6.64 -19.88
C ILE A 272 6.61 6.74 -19.42
N GLN A 273 6.24 7.83 -18.74
CA GLN A 273 4.88 8.02 -18.25
C GLN A 273 3.92 8.40 -19.38
N GLY A 274 2.66 7.99 -19.27
CA GLY A 274 1.67 8.32 -20.29
C GLY A 274 0.38 7.50 -20.21
N TRP A 275 -0.61 7.91 -20.99
CA TRP A 275 -1.87 7.19 -21.12
C TRP A 275 -1.74 6.02 -22.09
N PHE A 276 -2.13 4.83 -21.61
CA PHE A 276 -2.18 3.61 -22.41
C PHE A 276 -3.60 3.04 -22.43
N SER A 277 -3.98 2.50 -23.58
CA SER A 277 -5.20 1.70 -23.73
C SER A 277 -4.95 0.29 -23.22
N LEU A 278 -5.91 -0.24 -22.45
CA LEU A 278 -5.92 -1.65 -22.02
C LEU A 278 -6.66 -2.55 -23.03
N ARG A 279 -7.21 -2.00 -24.12
CA ARG A 279 -7.77 -2.82 -25.20
C ARG A 279 -6.67 -3.63 -25.89
N GLY A 280 -6.94 -4.91 -26.09
CA GLY A 280 -5.97 -5.84 -26.66
C GLY A 280 -4.85 -6.23 -25.70
N TYR A 281 -4.93 -5.81 -24.42
CA TYR A 281 -4.07 -6.34 -23.37
C TYR A 281 -4.22 -7.86 -23.29
N VAL A 282 -3.09 -8.56 -23.19
CA VAL A 282 -3.05 -10.01 -23.12
C VAL A 282 -2.72 -10.40 -21.68
N PRO A 283 -3.67 -10.99 -20.92
CA PRO A 283 -3.41 -11.45 -19.57
C PRO A 283 -2.18 -12.36 -19.47
N GLY A 284 -1.37 -12.12 -18.44
CA GLY A 284 -0.17 -12.89 -18.13
C GLY A 284 1.08 -12.41 -18.86
N THR A 285 1.03 -11.26 -19.55
CA THR A 285 2.23 -10.65 -20.14
C THR A 285 2.86 -9.59 -19.25
N ASN A 286 2.05 -8.71 -18.64
CA ASN A 286 2.56 -7.59 -17.83
C ASN A 286 1.49 -6.88 -16.99
N ALA A 287 1.32 -7.32 -15.74
CA ALA A 287 0.40 -6.67 -14.82
C ALA A 287 1.00 -5.41 -14.15
N THR A 288 2.28 -5.08 -14.34
CA THR A 288 2.95 -3.99 -13.59
C THR A 288 2.27 -2.63 -13.78
N MET A 289 1.74 -2.39 -14.98
CA MET A 289 0.99 -1.19 -15.33
C MET A 289 -0.25 -0.98 -14.47
N LEU A 290 -0.94 -2.07 -14.10
CA LEU A 290 -2.12 -2.04 -13.25
C LEU A 290 -1.75 -1.73 -11.79
N SER A 291 -0.45 -1.68 -11.49
CA SER A 291 0.12 -1.41 -10.19
C SER A 291 -0.45 -2.30 -9.06
N PRO A 292 -0.32 -3.64 -9.11
CA PRO A 292 -0.71 -4.54 -8.01
C PRO A 292 -0.07 -4.15 -6.66
N GLN A 293 1.08 -3.49 -6.73
CA GLN A 293 1.83 -2.98 -5.59
C GLN A 293 1.28 -1.69 -4.99
N GLY A 294 0.44 -0.93 -5.69
CA GLY A 294 0.25 0.50 -5.39
C GLY A 294 -0.99 1.20 -5.95
N GLY A 295 -1.77 0.54 -6.80
CA GLY A 295 -2.74 1.18 -7.69
C GLY A 295 -4.19 1.20 -7.23
N LEU A 296 -4.53 0.51 -6.15
CA LEU A 296 -5.92 0.35 -5.74
C LEU A 296 -6.47 1.69 -5.24
N ARG A 297 -7.63 2.10 -5.75
CA ARG A 297 -8.36 3.27 -5.24
C ARG A 297 -9.59 2.85 -4.47
N ILE A 298 -9.59 3.16 -3.18
CA ILE A 298 -10.59 2.69 -2.21
C ILE A 298 -10.95 3.83 -1.25
N SER A 299 -12.15 3.80 -0.67
CA SER A 299 -12.54 4.78 0.36
C SER A 299 -12.11 4.34 1.75
N TYR A 300 -12.13 5.28 2.70
CA TYR A 300 -11.89 4.95 4.12
C TYR A 300 -12.86 3.87 4.62
N GLU A 301 -14.16 4.02 4.33
CA GLU A 301 -15.17 3.00 4.68
C GLU A 301 -14.83 1.63 4.07
N GLU A 302 -14.51 1.57 2.79
CA GLU A 302 -14.25 0.29 2.14
C GLU A 302 -12.93 -0.34 2.62
N LEU A 303 -11.99 0.49 3.12
CA LEU A 303 -10.75 0.01 3.71
C LEU A 303 -10.96 -0.60 5.11
N THR A 304 -11.98 -0.16 5.87
CA THR A 304 -12.34 -0.84 7.13
C THR A 304 -12.84 -2.26 6.88
N HIS A 305 -13.39 -2.55 5.70
CA HIS A 305 -13.82 -3.91 5.35
C HIS A 305 -12.62 -4.88 5.29
N CYS A 306 -11.48 -4.40 4.81
CA CYS A 306 -10.21 -5.15 4.84
C CYS A 306 -9.76 -5.40 6.28
N LEU A 307 -9.77 -4.34 7.11
CA LEU A 307 -9.42 -4.43 8.53
C LEU A 307 -10.30 -5.44 9.27
N GLU A 308 -11.62 -5.37 9.09
CA GLU A 308 -12.58 -6.32 9.66
C GLU A 308 -12.30 -7.76 9.19
N MET A 309 -12.02 -7.96 7.90
CA MET A 309 -11.69 -9.28 7.35
C MET A 309 -10.47 -9.89 8.03
N LEU A 310 -9.39 -9.10 8.18
CA LEU A 310 -8.16 -9.53 8.83
C LEU A 310 -8.38 -9.87 10.31
N MET A 311 -9.02 -8.98 11.08
CA MET A 311 -9.30 -9.19 12.50
C MET A 311 -10.26 -10.36 12.78
N ASN A 312 -11.08 -10.75 11.80
CA ASN A 312 -12.04 -11.84 11.91
C ASN A 312 -11.55 -13.13 11.23
N GLY A 313 -10.23 -13.30 11.06
CA GLY A 313 -9.66 -14.55 10.57
C GLY A 313 -10.10 -14.88 9.14
N GLY A 314 -10.26 -13.86 8.30
CA GLY A 314 -10.55 -14.00 6.88
C GLY A 314 -12.02 -13.82 6.52
N SER A 315 -12.87 -13.44 7.49
CA SER A 315 -14.32 -13.30 7.30
C SER A 315 -14.77 -11.84 7.38
N TYR A 316 -15.56 -11.40 6.42
CA TYR A 316 -16.19 -10.08 6.42
C TYR A 316 -17.71 -10.24 6.37
N ARG A 317 -18.42 -9.68 7.36
CA ARG A 317 -19.89 -9.71 7.48
C ARG A 317 -20.51 -11.10 7.26
N GLY A 318 -19.87 -12.13 7.78
CA GLY A 318 -20.34 -13.52 7.71
C GLY A 318 -19.94 -14.27 6.43
N GLN A 319 -19.28 -13.61 5.48
CA GLN A 319 -18.71 -14.25 4.30
C GLN A 319 -17.22 -14.55 4.53
N GLN A 320 -16.83 -15.82 4.39
CA GLN A 320 -15.42 -16.21 4.39
C GLN A 320 -14.79 -15.80 3.04
N ILE A 321 -13.80 -14.92 3.10
CA ILE A 321 -13.05 -14.41 1.94
C ILE A 321 -11.76 -15.22 1.76
N LEU A 322 -11.06 -15.46 2.86
CA LEU A 322 -9.86 -16.30 2.98
C LEU A 322 -10.03 -17.25 4.15
N SER A 323 -9.52 -18.47 4.07
CA SER A 323 -9.53 -19.37 5.22
C SER A 323 -8.68 -18.82 6.39
N PRO A 324 -9.01 -19.19 7.65
CA PRO A 324 -8.17 -18.86 8.80
C PRO A 324 -6.72 -19.35 8.66
N ALA A 325 -6.49 -20.47 7.95
CA ALA A 325 -5.15 -20.99 7.68
C ALA A 325 -4.36 -20.07 6.75
N SER A 326 -4.99 -19.53 5.70
CA SER A 326 -4.35 -18.53 4.83
C SER A 326 -4.03 -17.25 5.56
N ILE A 327 -4.93 -16.77 6.42
CA ILE A 327 -4.64 -15.61 7.28
C ILE A 327 -3.45 -15.88 8.20
N ALA A 328 -3.42 -17.05 8.86
CA ALA A 328 -2.29 -17.43 9.70
C ALA A 328 -0.97 -17.49 8.91
N GLU A 329 -0.99 -17.99 7.67
CA GLU A 329 0.20 -18.04 6.80
C GLU A 329 0.66 -16.66 6.32
N MET A 330 -0.29 -15.76 6.04
CA MET A 330 0.01 -14.37 5.71
C MET A 330 0.67 -13.63 6.86
N LEU A 331 0.16 -13.85 8.08
CA LEU A 331 0.65 -13.22 9.30
C LEU A 331 1.88 -13.92 9.90
N ARG A 332 2.29 -15.08 9.37
CA ARG A 332 3.50 -15.79 9.82
C ARG A 332 4.73 -15.00 9.34
N PRO A 333 5.70 -14.69 10.22
CA PRO A 333 6.96 -14.10 9.78
C PRO A 333 7.62 -14.96 8.71
N GLN A 334 7.82 -14.39 7.52
CA GLN A 334 8.56 -15.00 6.41
C GLN A 334 10.01 -14.52 6.40
N TRP A 335 10.23 -13.31 6.94
CA TRP A 335 11.53 -12.74 7.20
C TRP A 335 11.50 -11.95 8.51
N GLN A 336 12.61 -11.98 9.25
CA GLN A 336 12.88 -11.16 10.42
C GLN A 336 14.32 -10.65 10.35
N TYR A 337 14.51 -9.37 10.65
CA TYR A 337 15.83 -8.74 10.59
C TYR A 337 16.74 -9.28 11.69
N ASP A 338 17.92 -9.72 11.29
CA ASP A 338 19.01 -10.08 12.18
C ASP A 338 20.15 -9.06 12.01
N PRO A 339 20.41 -8.20 13.02
CA PRO A 339 21.44 -7.16 12.93
C PRO A 339 22.86 -7.73 12.85
N THR A 340 23.08 -8.99 13.24
CA THR A 340 24.39 -9.64 13.15
C THR A 340 24.69 -10.09 11.72
N LEU A 341 23.66 -10.54 11.00
CA LEU A 341 23.75 -10.97 9.61
C LEU A 341 23.52 -9.82 8.63
N LYS A 342 22.90 -8.73 9.08
CA LYS A 342 22.41 -7.63 8.23
C LYS A 342 21.60 -8.17 7.04
N ASN A 343 20.72 -9.13 7.32
CA ASN A 343 20.00 -9.95 6.33
C ASN A 343 18.85 -9.22 5.59
N GLY A 344 18.90 -7.89 5.50
CA GLY A 344 17.90 -7.13 4.78
C GLY A 344 18.08 -5.62 4.86
N SER A 345 17.50 -4.92 3.89
CA SER A 345 17.30 -3.47 3.93
C SER A 345 16.08 -3.15 4.79
N THR A 346 16.30 -2.42 5.89
CA THR A 346 15.27 -2.14 6.89
C THR A 346 14.54 -0.81 6.68
N ALA A 347 14.83 -0.08 5.59
CA ALA A 347 14.30 1.26 5.32
C ALA A 347 14.39 2.17 6.56
N GLY A 348 15.61 2.39 7.07
CA GLY A 348 15.82 3.21 8.26
C GLY A 348 15.36 2.59 9.58
N GLY A 349 15.03 1.30 9.60
CA GLY A 349 14.54 0.59 10.78
C GLY A 349 13.01 0.52 10.89
N THR A 350 12.28 0.87 9.83
CA THR A 350 10.81 0.73 9.72
C THR A 350 10.39 -0.70 9.41
N LEU A 351 11.19 -1.43 8.64
CA LEU A 351 10.92 -2.81 8.22
C LEU A 351 11.88 -3.75 8.95
N LEU A 352 11.37 -4.41 10.00
CA LEU A 352 12.15 -5.37 10.81
C LEU A 352 11.61 -6.79 10.77
N SER A 353 10.37 -6.97 10.33
CA SER A 353 9.75 -8.28 10.14
C SER A 353 8.63 -8.18 9.11
N TYR A 354 8.52 -9.19 8.25
CA TYR A 354 7.60 -9.17 7.12
C TYR A 354 6.97 -10.56 6.90
N GLY A 355 5.64 -10.59 6.77
CA GLY A 355 4.83 -11.74 6.40
C GLY A 355 4.62 -11.84 4.89
N LEU A 356 3.46 -12.32 4.45
CA LEU A 356 3.05 -12.25 3.04
C LEU A 356 2.21 -10.99 2.85
N GLY A 357 2.83 -9.90 2.39
CA GLY A 357 2.16 -8.60 2.23
C GLY A 357 1.79 -7.91 3.53
N GLU A 358 2.39 -8.32 4.65
CA GLU A 358 2.10 -7.80 5.99
C GLU A 358 3.40 -7.36 6.67
N VAL A 359 3.50 -6.08 7.03
CA VAL A 359 4.51 -5.54 7.94
C VAL A 359 4.14 -5.92 9.37
N GLN A 360 5.13 -6.39 10.13
CA GLN A 360 4.97 -6.75 11.53
C GLN A 360 5.81 -5.79 12.38
N ILE A 361 5.14 -4.99 13.20
CA ILE A 361 5.74 -3.98 14.05
C ILE A 361 5.83 -4.54 15.47
N ALA A 362 7.05 -4.66 15.98
CA ALA A 362 7.29 -4.95 17.39
C ALA A 362 7.35 -3.63 18.18
N GLY A 363 6.55 -3.50 19.24
CA GLY A 363 6.37 -2.26 19.99
C GLY A 363 7.64 -1.74 20.67
N GLY A 364 8.58 -2.63 21.01
CA GLY A 364 9.87 -2.27 21.61
C GLY A 364 11.00 -1.97 20.59
N SER A 365 10.71 -1.97 19.29
CA SER A 365 11.73 -1.86 18.23
C SER A 365 11.87 -0.44 17.66
N THR A 366 12.76 -0.26 16.68
CA THR A 366 12.91 1.03 15.96
C THR A 366 11.71 1.36 15.06
N SER A 367 10.87 0.37 14.74
CA SER A 367 9.64 0.58 13.97
C SER A 367 8.43 0.90 14.87
N ARG A 368 8.64 1.10 16.18
CA ARG A 368 7.56 1.35 17.14
C ARG A 368 6.69 2.53 16.73
N VAL A 369 5.42 2.45 17.10
CA VAL A 369 4.40 3.42 16.68
C VAL A 369 3.82 4.23 17.83
N ASN A 370 4.25 3.95 19.06
CA ASN A 370 3.78 4.64 20.25
C ASN A 370 4.99 5.04 21.10
N ARG A 371 4.98 6.28 21.61
CA ARG A 371 6.10 6.85 22.37
C ARG A 371 6.19 6.36 23.81
N THR A 372 5.08 5.89 24.39
CA THR A 372 4.96 5.58 25.82
C THR A 372 4.64 4.13 26.12
N HIS A 373 4.09 3.39 25.16
CA HIS A 373 3.64 2.01 25.34
C HIS A 373 4.22 1.09 24.26
N GLU A 374 4.60 -0.12 24.64
CA GLU A 374 4.92 -1.16 23.66
C GLU A 374 3.62 -1.77 23.14
N ILE A 375 3.38 -1.62 21.84
CA ILE A 375 2.23 -2.18 21.14
C ILE A 375 2.70 -2.86 19.86
N ASP A 376 2.39 -4.15 19.74
CA ASP A 376 2.62 -4.91 18.53
C ASP A 376 1.46 -4.72 17.55
N LEU A 377 1.79 -4.46 16.29
CA LEU A 377 0.83 -4.30 15.20
C LEU A 377 1.22 -5.17 14.01
N VAL A 378 0.22 -5.61 13.25
CA VAL A 378 0.41 -6.23 11.93
C VAL A 378 -0.52 -5.55 10.94
N GLY A 379 -0.04 -5.36 9.71
CA GLY A 379 -0.74 -4.59 8.70
C GLY A 379 0.18 -4.13 7.58
N HIS A 380 -0.10 -2.98 6.97
CA HIS A 380 0.80 -2.42 5.97
C HIS A 380 0.65 -0.90 5.86
N ASN A 381 1.78 -0.19 5.70
CA ASN A 381 1.82 1.24 5.35
C ASN A 381 1.77 1.42 3.82
N GLY A 382 1.12 2.46 3.34
CA GLY A 382 1.11 2.84 1.93
C GLY A 382 1.70 4.23 1.77
N GLU A 383 2.87 4.30 1.14
CA GLU A 383 3.54 5.54 0.75
C GLU A 383 3.63 5.61 -0.79
N ALA A 384 3.18 6.72 -1.36
CA ALA A 384 3.49 7.11 -2.74
C ALA A 384 3.09 8.57 -3.02
N PHE A 385 3.98 9.34 -3.63
CA PHE A 385 3.69 10.67 -4.17
C PHE A 385 3.27 11.70 -3.11
N GLY A 386 3.70 11.54 -1.85
CA GLY A 386 3.25 12.32 -0.70
C GLY A 386 1.95 11.84 -0.02
N LEU A 387 1.33 10.75 -0.49
CA LEU A 387 0.25 10.08 0.24
C LEU A 387 0.84 9.08 1.23
N LEU A 388 0.39 9.14 2.48
CA LEU A 388 0.59 8.09 3.47
C LEU A 388 -0.75 7.48 3.87
N SER A 389 -0.78 6.16 4.03
CA SER A 389 -1.97 5.39 4.40
C SER A 389 -1.57 4.18 5.22
N GLY A 390 -2.52 3.58 5.94
CA GLY A 390 -2.23 2.37 6.68
C GLY A 390 -3.49 1.61 7.07
N VAL A 391 -3.31 0.30 7.22
CA VAL A 391 -4.29 -0.63 7.80
C VAL A 391 -3.52 -1.49 8.79
N PHE A 392 -3.83 -1.36 10.08
CA PHE A 392 -3.16 -2.14 11.13
C PHE A 392 -4.14 -2.67 12.15
N PHE A 393 -3.80 -3.81 12.72
CA PHE A 393 -4.51 -4.39 13.85
C PHE A 393 -3.52 -5.00 14.85
N ARG A 394 -3.98 -5.15 16.08
CA ARG A 394 -3.24 -5.86 17.13
C ARG A 394 -3.46 -7.36 16.99
N PRO A 395 -2.40 -8.18 16.81
CA PRO A 395 -2.53 -9.63 16.74
C PRO A 395 -3.26 -10.21 17.95
N GLY A 396 -4.18 -11.15 17.70
CA GLY A 396 -4.94 -11.82 18.77
C GLY A 396 -6.04 -10.97 19.41
N THR A 397 -6.23 -9.73 18.99
CA THR A 397 -7.36 -8.89 19.41
C THR A 397 -8.23 -8.50 18.20
N LYS A 398 -9.27 -7.71 18.44
CA LYS A 398 -10.08 -7.08 17.38
C LYS A 398 -9.94 -5.56 17.42
N ASP A 399 -8.75 -5.11 17.78
CA ASP A 399 -8.39 -3.72 17.81
C ASP A 399 -7.57 -3.38 16.58
N GLY A 400 -7.81 -2.23 15.98
CA GLY A 400 -7.08 -1.81 14.80
C GLY A 400 -7.56 -0.48 14.27
N PHE A 401 -6.93 0.00 13.22
CA PHE A 401 -7.27 1.27 12.62
C PHE A 401 -6.91 1.31 11.14
N VAL A 402 -7.54 2.24 10.45
CA VAL A 402 -7.12 2.66 9.11
C VAL A 402 -6.88 4.17 9.10
N TYR A 403 -5.94 4.62 8.28
CA TYR A 403 -5.73 6.04 8.01
C TYR A 403 -5.33 6.28 6.56
N ILE A 404 -5.63 7.49 6.07
CA ILE A 404 -5.12 8.00 4.78
C ILE A 404 -4.96 9.51 4.93
N MET A 405 -3.79 10.03 4.56
CA MET A 405 -3.52 11.44 4.30
C MET A 405 -3.14 11.62 2.83
N ASN A 406 -3.44 12.78 2.24
CA ASN A 406 -3.35 12.97 0.79
C ASN A 406 -2.33 14.00 0.33
N GLY A 407 -1.27 14.22 1.11
CA GLY A 407 -0.17 15.09 0.71
C GLY A 407 0.67 15.56 1.90
N GLU A 408 1.76 16.22 1.56
CA GLU A 408 2.76 16.69 2.51
C GLU A 408 3.29 18.08 2.11
N ALA A 409 3.50 18.95 3.11
CA ALA A 409 3.96 20.30 2.83
C ALA A 409 5.49 20.42 2.67
N VAL A 410 6.25 19.50 3.26
CA VAL A 410 7.71 19.35 3.09
C VAL A 410 7.99 18.03 2.39
N ALA A 411 9.13 17.91 1.70
CA ALA A 411 9.46 16.71 0.93
C ALA A 411 9.80 15.55 1.87
N GLU A 412 9.10 14.41 1.74
CA GLU A 412 9.33 13.23 2.59
C GLU A 412 10.79 12.75 2.59
N ASP A 413 11.41 12.61 1.42
CA ASP A 413 12.73 11.97 1.33
C ASP A 413 13.90 12.94 1.47
N ASP A 414 13.67 14.24 1.26
CA ASP A 414 14.73 15.25 1.15
C ASP A 414 14.76 16.25 2.32
N ASP A 415 13.68 16.35 3.11
CA ASP A 415 13.60 17.29 4.23
C ASP A 415 13.79 16.59 5.57
N PRO A 416 14.82 16.92 6.38
CA PRO A 416 15.06 16.25 7.65
C PRO A 416 13.91 16.43 8.68
N ARG A 417 13.00 17.39 8.48
CA ARG A 417 11.79 17.55 9.32
C ARG A 417 10.76 16.45 9.09
N SER A 418 10.83 15.71 7.98
CA SER A 418 9.95 14.58 7.69
C SER A 418 10.29 13.34 8.55
N ALA A 419 11.48 13.29 9.14
CA ALA A 419 11.92 12.14 9.94
C ALA A 419 11.16 12.04 11.27
N GLY A 420 10.77 10.82 11.63
CA GLY A 420 10.24 10.49 12.95
C GLY A 420 11.20 10.88 14.08
N GLN A 421 10.64 11.22 15.23
CA GLN A 421 11.40 11.66 16.40
C GLN A 421 11.77 10.49 17.32
N PHE A 422 11.00 9.41 17.28
CA PHE A 422 11.23 8.27 18.16
C PHE A 422 11.21 6.91 17.45
N SER A 423 10.90 6.88 16.15
CA SER A 423 10.86 5.71 15.30
C SER A 423 11.54 5.98 13.95
N GLY A 424 11.74 4.94 13.15
CA GLY A 424 12.21 5.08 11.77
C GLY A 424 11.14 5.60 10.78
N ASN A 425 9.89 5.74 11.21
CA ASN A 425 8.77 6.14 10.35
C ASN A 425 8.86 7.63 10.00
N TYR A 426 8.10 8.07 8.99
CA TYR A 426 7.93 9.50 8.77
C TYR A 426 7.13 10.13 9.91
N ILE A 427 7.37 11.42 10.16
CA ILE A 427 6.76 12.18 11.27
C ILE A 427 5.22 12.16 11.25
N TRP A 428 4.62 12.11 10.06
CA TRP A 428 3.17 12.04 9.92
C TRP A 428 2.61 10.68 10.32
N GLU A 429 3.25 9.59 9.89
CA GLU A 429 2.89 8.23 10.33
C GLU A 429 3.11 8.08 11.83
N GLU A 430 4.24 8.59 12.33
CA GLU A 430 4.56 8.60 13.75
C GLU A 430 3.48 9.31 14.57
N GLU A 431 3.07 10.52 14.19
CA GLU A 431 2.04 11.27 14.92
C GLU A 431 0.63 10.66 14.80
N ILE A 432 0.24 10.16 13.63
CA ILE A 432 -1.07 9.50 13.43
C ILE A 432 -1.13 8.21 14.23
N MET A 433 -0.15 7.33 14.08
CA MET A 433 -0.18 6.02 14.72
C MET A 433 0.02 6.13 16.23
N ASP A 434 0.82 7.07 16.71
CA ASP A 434 0.96 7.35 18.15
C ASP A 434 -0.35 7.83 18.76
N ALA A 435 -1.05 8.77 18.11
CA ALA A 435 -2.34 9.24 18.57
C ALA A 435 -3.40 8.13 18.58
N LEU A 436 -3.48 7.33 17.51
CA LEU A 436 -4.44 6.23 17.39
C LEU A 436 -4.17 5.13 18.42
N THR A 437 -2.90 4.76 18.65
CA THR A 437 -2.54 3.71 19.60
C THR A 437 -2.65 4.18 21.06
N GLU A 438 -2.35 5.44 21.37
CA GLU A 438 -2.60 6.03 22.68
C GLU A 438 -4.10 6.02 23.00
N ALA A 439 -4.94 6.46 22.05
CA ALA A 439 -6.39 6.39 22.20
C ALA A 439 -6.86 4.94 22.33
N LEU A 440 -6.31 4.02 21.56
CA LEU A 440 -6.67 2.60 21.62
C LEU A 440 -6.40 1.98 23.00
N LEU A 441 -5.29 2.37 23.65
CA LEU A 441 -4.88 1.89 24.97
C LEU A 441 -5.48 2.67 26.14
N SER A 442 -6.14 3.81 25.89
CA SER A 442 -6.76 4.63 26.92
C SER A 442 -7.87 3.89 27.69
N GLU A 443 -7.91 4.11 29.00
CA GLU A 443 -8.99 3.61 29.86
C GLU A 443 -10.33 4.30 29.54
N ASN A 444 -11.43 3.60 29.84
CA ASN A 444 -12.81 4.08 29.62
C ASN A 444 -13.28 5.11 30.65
#